data_AF-A0AB35U6G4-F1
#
_entry.id   AF-A0AB35U6G4-F1
#
_cell.length_a   1.000
_cell.length_b   1.000
_cell.length_c   1.000
_cell.angle_alpha   90.00
_cell.angle_beta   90.00
_cell.angle_gamma   90.00
#
_symmetry.space_group_name_H-M   'P 1'
#
loop_
_entity.id
_entity.type
_entity.pdbx_description
1 polymer ?
#
loop_
_entity_poly.entity_id
_entity_poly.type
_entity_poly.pdbx_seq_one_letter_code
_entity_poly.pdbx_strand_id
1 'polypeptide(L)'
;MAATRLIALHVNKSKGASASMHERIEYSQNPEKMEDGELITAYACQPATAAEEFRLQVGICQGYMGSRKTFEHTVFEKSFLPDENEIFKEWSMRSPLNLEDCQNCPALATCGGGCPRNADMINGTIWKPDKSYCHFALKALKWMIWKNMKPEMIIG
;
A
#
# COMPACT_ATOMS: atom_id res chain seq x y z
N MET A 1 24.89 -1.03 -11.81
CA MET A 1 25.00 -2.07 -12.87
C MET A 1 23.82 -1.93 -13.82
N ALA A 2 24.06 -1.88 -15.13
CA ALA A 2 23.00 -1.91 -16.13
C ALA A 2 22.67 -3.37 -16.46
N ALA A 3 21.39 -3.74 -16.45
CA ALA A 3 20.97 -5.06 -16.91
C ALA A 3 21.18 -5.15 -18.44
N THR A 4 22.15 -5.95 -18.88
CA THR A 4 22.53 -6.04 -20.31
C THR A 4 21.72 -7.07 -21.09
N ARG A 5 20.96 -7.95 -20.41
CA ARG A 5 20.13 -8.98 -21.05
C ARG A 5 19.01 -9.47 -20.14
N LEU A 6 17.78 -9.50 -20.66
CA LEU A 6 16.64 -10.18 -20.02
C LEU A 6 16.64 -11.65 -20.46
N ILE A 7 16.77 -12.57 -19.50
CA ILE A 7 16.73 -14.01 -19.76
C ILE A 7 15.38 -14.54 -19.28
N ALA A 8 14.60 -15.10 -20.20
CA ALA A 8 13.33 -15.73 -19.85
C ALA A 8 13.58 -16.97 -18.98
N LEU A 9 12.79 -17.08 -17.91
CA LEU A 9 12.98 -18.05 -16.86
C LEU A 9 11.79 -19.00 -16.81
N HIS A 10 12.03 -20.29 -17.05
CA HIS A 10 10.99 -21.31 -17.03
C HIS A 10 10.70 -21.77 -15.60
N VAL A 11 9.43 -22.11 -15.34
CA VAL A 11 9.00 -22.76 -14.09
C VAL A 11 9.49 -24.21 -14.10
N ASN A 12 10.12 -24.64 -13.01
CA ASN A 12 10.60 -26.01 -12.87
C ASN A 12 9.44 -27.01 -12.84
N LYS A 13 9.59 -28.17 -13.50
CA LYS A 13 8.52 -29.19 -13.66
C LYS A 13 7.91 -29.71 -12.35
N SER A 14 8.62 -29.61 -11.22
CA SER A 14 8.19 -30.10 -9.90
C SER A 14 7.75 -28.99 -8.94
N LYS A 15 7.74 -27.72 -9.36
CA LYS A 15 7.47 -26.56 -8.48
C LYS A 15 6.47 -25.59 -9.10
N GLY A 16 5.66 -24.94 -8.27
CA GLY A 16 4.83 -23.82 -8.72
C GLY A 16 5.66 -22.60 -9.08
N ALA A 17 5.10 -21.68 -9.89
CA ALA A 17 5.77 -20.45 -10.32
C ALA A 17 6.32 -19.64 -9.14
N SER A 18 5.52 -19.52 -8.07
CA SER A 18 5.90 -18.93 -6.78
C SER A 18 7.21 -19.45 -6.21
N ALA A 19 7.29 -20.78 -6.01
CA ALA A 19 8.44 -21.42 -5.40
C ALA A 19 9.68 -21.29 -6.30
N SER A 20 9.47 -21.38 -7.62
CA SER A 20 10.53 -21.14 -8.60
C SER A 20 11.05 -19.70 -8.61
N MET A 21 10.22 -18.70 -8.28
CA MET A 21 10.65 -17.30 -8.15
C MET A 21 11.41 -17.07 -6.84
N HIS A 22 10.91 -17.60 -5.72
CA HIS A 22 11.57 -17.47 -4.40
C HIS A 22 12.99 -18.02 -4.44
N GLU A 23 13.19 -19.26 -4.87
CA GLU A 23 14.52 -19.88 -4.89
C GLU A 23 15.53 -19.11 -5.74
N ARG A 24 15.08 -18.48 -6.83
CA ARG A 24 15.95 -17.71 -7.71
C ARG A 24 16.32 -16.37 -7.12
N ILE A 25 15.38 -15.72 -6.45
CA ILE A 25 15.64 -14.46 -5.77
C ILE A 25 16.51 -14.71 -4.55
N GLU A 26 16.26 -15.76 -3.75
CA GLU A 26 17.13 -16.19 -2.66
C GLU A 26 18.54 -16.52 -3.14
N TYR A 27 18.68 -17.27 -4.25
CA TYR A 27 20.00 -17.52 -4.84
C TYR A 27 20.71 -16.22 -5.22
N SER A 28 19.96 -15.28 -5.80
CA SER A 28 20.47 -13.96 -6.18
C SER A 28 20.68 -13.05 -4.98
N GLN A 29 20.21 -13.44 -3.78
CA GLN A 29 20.33 -12.75 -2.49
C GLN A 29 21.32 -13.44 -1.54
N ASN A 30 22.08 -14.44 -2.01
CA ASN A 30 22.99 -15.19 -1.17
C ASN A 30 24.06 -14.26 -0.52
N PRO A 31 24.13 -14.19 0.82
CA PRO A 31 25.02 -13.27 1.53
C PRO A 31 26.51 -13.58 1.32
N GLU A 32 26.88 -14.85 1.10
CA GLU A 32 28.27 -15.24 0.79
C GLU A 32 28.73 -14.70 -0.57
N LYS A 33 27.80 -14.50 -1.50
CA LYS A 33 28.11 -14.01 -2.86
C LYS A 33 28.04 -12.50 -2.97
N MET A 34 27.51 -11.82 -1.96
CA MET A 34 27.11 -10.41 -2.06
C MET A 34 27.50 -9.55 -0.88
N GLU A 35 28.45 -10.01 -0.06
CA GLU A 35 28.97 -9.28 1.10
C GLU A 35 27.82 -8.78 1.99
N ASP A 36 26.98 -9.73 2.43
CA ASP A 36 25.80 -9.45 3.28
C ASP A 36 24.82 -8.40 2.70
N GLY A 37 24.77 -8.29 1.37
CA GLY A 37 23.85 -7.40 0.66
C GLY A 37 24.44 -6.04 0.27
N GLU A 38 25.71 -5.74 0.60
CA GLU A 38 26.38 -4.50 0.15
C GLU A 38 26.42 -4.37 -1.38
N LEU A 39 26.46 -5.51 -2.09
CA LEU A 39 26.49 -5.55 -3.55
C LEU A 39 25.09 -5.56 -4.21
N ILE A 40 24.01 -5.53 -3.41
CA ILE A 40 22.64 -5.44 -3.92
C ILE A 40 22.21 -3.98 -3.96
N THR A 41 21.72 -3.55 -5.12
CA THR A 41 20.90 -2.35 -5.23
C THR A 41 19.55 -2.73 -5.79
N ALA A 42 18.49 -2.18 -5.21
CA ALA A 42 17.13 -2.45 -5.64
C ALA A 42 16.58 -1.22 -6.38
N TYR A 43 15.87 -1.47 -7.48
CA TYR A 43 15.18 -0.43 -8.23
C TYR A 43 13.70 -0.79 -8.27
N ALA A 44 12.85 0.13 -7.80
CA ALA A 44 11.39 0.01 -7.68
C ALA A 44 10.86 -1.08 -6.71
N CYS A 45 11.57 -2.18 -6.51
CA CYS A 45 11.21 -3.28 -5.61
C CYS A 45 12.12 -3.31 -4.38
N GLN A 46 11.62 -3.75 -3.23
CA GLN A 46 12.48 -4.02 -2.07
C GLN A 46 13.01 -5.47 -2.15
N PRO A 47 14.32 -5.74 -1.93
CA PRO A 47 14.88 -7.08 -2.14
C PRO A 47 14.13 -8.17 -1.37
N ALA A 48 13.80 -7.87 -0.10
CA ALA A 48 13.10 -8.78 0.79
C ALA A 48 11.67 -9.15 0.35
N THR A 49 11.05 -8.37 -0.56
CA THR A 49 9.68 -8.60 -1.03
C THR A 49 9.58 -8.80 -2.54
N ALA A 50 10.73 -8.83 -3.23
CA ALA A 50 10.78 -8.89 -4.68
C ALA A 50 10.08 -10.15 -5.21
N ALA A 51 10.27 -11.31 -4.56
CA ALA A 51 9.65 -12.56 -4.99
C ALA A 51 8.13 -12.49 -4.99
N GLU A 52 7.56 -11.84 -3.98
CA GLU A 52 6.14 -11.63 -3.83
C GLU A 52 5.61 -10.50 -4.72
N GLU A 53 6.39 -9.44 -4.95
CA GLU A 53 6.06 -8.40 -5.93
C GLU A 53 5.96 -8.96 -7.35
N PHE A 54 6.84 -9.91 -7.71
CA PHE A 54 6.79 -10.62 -9.00
C PHE A 54 5.64 -11.63 -9.12
N ARG A 55 4.89 -11.91 -8.05
CA ARG A 55 3.68 -12.77 -8.13
C ARG A 55 2.52 -12.07 -8.82
N LEU A 56 2.62 -10.76 -9.08
CA LEU A 56 1.56 -9.95 -9.67
C LEU A 56 0.23 -10.14 -8.91
N GLN A 57 0.33 -10.18 -7.58
CA GLN A 57 -0.83 -10.22 -6.70
C GLN A 57 -1.56 -8.88 -6.73
N VAL A 58 -2.88 -8.95 -6.76
CA VAL A 58 -3.78 -7.81 -6.71
C VAL A 58 -4.22 -7.64 -5.26
N GLY A 59 -4.05 -6.42 -4.74
CA GLY A 59 -4.54 -6.05 -3.43
C GLY A 59 -5.00 -4.61 -3.40
N ILE A 60 -5.89 -4.30 -2.44
CA ILE A 60 -6.60 -3.02 -2.38
C ILE A 60 -5.68 -1.89 -1.89
N CYS A 61 -4.71 -2.22 -1.04
CA CYS A 61 -3.85 -1.23 -0.41
C CYS A 61 -2.37 -1.63 -0.48
N GLN A 62 -1.58 -0.78 -1.13
CA GLN A 62 -0.12 -0.92 -1.19
C GLN A 62 0.54 -1.01 0.20
N GLY A 63 -0.05 -0.39 1.23
CA GLY A 63 0.45 -0.44 2.60
C GLY A 63 0.48 -1.84 3.23
N TYR A 64 -0.21 -2.82 2.64
CA TYR A 64 -0.14 -4.24 3.03
C TYR A 64 0.78 -5.07 2.14
N MET A 65 1.59 -4.48 1.26
CA MET A 65 2.49 -5.23 0.40
C MET A 65 3.44 -6.14 1.20
N GLY A 66 3.89 -5.71 2.37
CA GLY A 66 4.74 -6.54 3.25
C GLY A 66 3.99 -7.67 3.95
N SER A 67 2.76 -7.44 4.42
CA SER A 67 1.98 -8.46 5.16
C SER A 67 1.08 -9.32 4.28
N ARG A 68 0.88 -8.91 3.03
CA ARG A 68 -0.04 -9.51 2.05
C ARG A 68 -1.49 -9.65 2.54
N LYS A 69 -1.89 -8.91 3.58
CA LYS A 69 -3.24 -8.98 4.21
C LYS A 69 -4.41 -8.80 3.23
N THR A 70 -4.22 -8.06 2.15
CA THR A 70 -5.26 -7.79 1.13
C THR A 70 -4.91 -8.34 -0.25
N PHE A 71 -3.90 -9.23 -0.34
CA PHE A 71 -3.31 -9.72 -1.60
C PHE A 71 -3.61 -11.22 -1.79
N GLU A 72 -4.88 -11.55 -1.99
CA GLU A 72 -5.33 -12.95 -2.08
C GLU A 72 -5.24 -13.50 -3.52
N HIS A 73 -5.42 -12.64 -4.53
CA HIS A 73 -5.54 -13.04 -5.93
C HIS A 73 -4.39 -12.52 -6.78
N THR A 74 -4.19 -13.12 -7.94
CA THR A 74 -3.24 -12.68 -8.97
C THR A 74 -3.95 -12.15 -10.20
N VAL A 75 -3.26 -11.31 -11.00
CA VAL A 75 -3.78 -10.80 -12.29
C VAL A 75 -4.08 -11.91 -13.30
N PHE A 76 -3.63 -13.14 -13.06
CA PHE A 76 -3.86 -14.28 -13.93
C PHE A 76 -5.18 -15.02 -13.63
N GLU A 77 -5.75 -14.79 -12.44
CA GLU A 77 -7.02 -15.38 -12.03
C GLU A 77 -8.19 -14.63 -12.67
N LYS A 78 -8.55 -15.03 -13.89
CA LYS A 78 -9.64 -14.39 -14.65
C LYS A 78 -11.03 -14.53 -14.01
N SER A 79 -11.20 -15.49 -13.10
CA SER A 79 -12.45 -15.71 -12.36
C SER A 79 -12.59 -14.82 -11.14
N PHE A 80 -11.56 -14.05 -10.78
CA PHE A 80 -11.65 -13.14 -9.64
C PHE A 80 -12.55 -11.94 -9.98
N LEU A 81 -13.59 -11.76 -9.16
CA LEU A 81 -14.55 -10.67 -9.27
C LEU A 81 -14.41 -9.76 -8.03
N PRO A 82 -13.78 -8.57 -8.15
CA PRO A 82 -13.58 -7.66 -7.03
C PRO A 82 -14.87 -7.21 -6.36
N ASP A 83 -15.95 -7.09 -7.12
CA ASP A 83 -17.29 -6.73 -6.67
C ASP A 83 -17.97 -7.84 -5.88
N GLU A 84 -17.45 -9.07 -5.88
CA GLU A 84 -17.94 -10.17 -5.05
C GLU A 84 -17.12 -10.38 -3.77
N ASN A 85 -15.84 -9.96 -3.76
CA ASN A 85 -14.92 -10.15 -2.64
C ASN A 85 -15.26 -9.27 -1.42
N GLU A 86 -15.29 -9.88 -0.24
CA GLU A 86 -15.70 -9.21 1.02
C GLU A 86 -14.78 -8.05 1.39
N ILE A 87 -13.47 -8.18 1.22
CA ILE A 87 -12.50 -7.14 1.54
C ILE A 87 -12.67 -5.95 0.58
N PHE A 88 -12.83 -6.21 -0.72
CA PHE A 88 -13.06 -5.14 -1.71
C PHE A 88 -14.38 -4.41 -1.45
N LYS A 89 -15.45 -5.15 -1.12
CA LYS A 89 -16.74 -4.56 -0.70
C LYS A 89 -16.59 -3.69 0.53
N GLU A 90 -15.96 -4.20 1.59
CA GLU A 90 -15.74 -3.45 2.84
C GLU A 90 -14.98 -2.16 2.57
N TRP A 91 -13.87 -2.23 1.82
CA TRP A 91 -13.04 -1.08 1.51
C TRP A 91 -13.73 -0.08 0.60
N SER A 92 -14.60 -0.52 -0.31
CA SER A 92 -15.37 0.38 -1.17
C SER A 92 -16.28 1.32 -0.37
N MET A 93 -16.70 0.90 0.82
CA MET A 93 -17.55 1.67 1.72
C MET A 93 -16.75 2.59 2.65
N ARG A 94 -15.41 2.52 2.63
CA ARG A 94 -14.57 3.26 3.58
C ARG A 94 -14.45 4.74 3.19
N SER A 95 -15.33 5.56 3.77
CA SER A 95 -15.37 7.01 3.58
C SER A 95 -15.43 7.73 4.92
N PRO A 96 -14.88 8.95 5.05
CA PRO A 96 -15.11 9.81 6.22
C PRO A 96 -16.60 10.02 6.54
N LEU A 97 -17.46 9.99 5.53
CA LEU A 97 -18.91 10.11 5.70
C LEU A 97 -19.51 8.91 6.45
N ASN A 98 -18.86 7.75 6.32
CA ASN A 98 -19.27 6.49 6.94
C ASN A 98 -18.51 6.21 8.26
N LEU A 99 -17.72 7.19 8.76
CA LEU A 99 -17.02 7.13 10.03
C LEU A 99 -17.69 8.09 11.01
N GLU A 100 -18.29 7.56 12.08
CA GLU A 100 -18.95 8.37 13.12
C GLU A 100 -18.02 9.44 13.71
N ASP A 101 -16.77 9.07 14.00
CA ASP A 101 -15.74 9.97 14.54
C ASP A 101 -15.42 11.18 13.60
N CYS A 102 -15.80 11.12 12.32
CA CYS A 102 -15.47 12.12 11.31
C CYS A 102 -16.64 13.06 10.96
N GLN A 103 -17.90 12.71 11.24
CA GLN A 103 -19.07 13.44 10.70
C GLN A 103 -19.11 14.93 11.07
N ASN A 104 -18.58 15.29 12.24
CA ASN A 104 -18.51 16.68 12.71
C ASN A 104 -17.10 17.30 12.60
N CYS A 105 -16.17 16.63 11.90
CA CYS A 105 -14.81 17.10 11.77
C CYS A 105 -14.74 18.27 10.77
N PRO A 106 -14.13 19.41 11.11
CA PRO A 106 -14.02 20.53 10.17
C PRO A 106 -13.14 20.19 8.94
N ALA A 107 -12.29 19.16 9.03
CA ALA A 107 -11.46 18.67 7.93
C ALA A 107 -12.11 17.54 7.12
N LEU A 108 -13.41 17.25 7.33
CA LEU A 108 -14.12 16.14 6.67
C LEU A 108 -13.94 16.14 5.15
N ALA A 109 -14.07 17.30 4.52
CA ALA A 109 -13.97 17.44 3.06
C ALA A 109 -12.54 17.40 2.51
N THR A 110 -11.52 17.57 3.36
CA THR A 110 -10.13 17.74 2.91
C THR A 110 -9.20 16.60 3.32
N CYS A 111 -9.57 15.80 4.31
CA CYS A 111 -8.67 14.78 4.88
C CYS A 111 -8.80 13.39 4.26
N GLY A 112 -9.91 13.07 3.58
CA GLY A 112 -10.15 11.74 3.01
C GLY A 112 -10.23 10.59 4.03
N GLY A 113 -10.19 10.87 5.35
CA GLY A 113 -10.35 9.88 6.41
C GLY A 113 -9.07 9.18 6.84
N GLY A 114 -7.93 9.70 6.39
CA GLY A 114 -6.60 9.18 6.70
C GLY A 114 -6.31 7.80 6.09
N CYS A 115 -5.21 7.19 6.51
CA CYS A 115 -4.75 5.91 5.96
C CYS A 115 -5.52 4.73 6.60
N PRO A 116 -6.31 3.94 5.85
CA PRO A 116 -7.03 2.80 6.41
C PRO A 116 -6.09 1.73 6.98
N ARG A 117 -4.93 1.51 6.33
CA ARG A 117 -3.89 0.59 6.84
C ARG A 117 -3.32 1.03 8.19
N ASN A 118 -3.12 2.33 8.40
CA ASN A 118 -2.64 2.82 9.69
C ASN A 118 -3.71 2.70 10.78
N ALA A 119 -4.97 3.00 10.43
CA ALA A 119 -6.11 2.80 11.32
C ALA A 119 -6.23 1.33 11.76
N ASP A 120 -6.10 0.39 10.84
CA ASP A 120 -6.12 -1.05 11.11
C ASP A 120 -4.95 -1.49 11.99
N MET A 121 -3.73 -1.02 11.71
CA MET A 121 -2.56 -1.35 12.53
C MET A 121 -2.67 -0.86 13.97
N ILE A 122 -3.33 0.28 14.20
CA ILE A 122 -3.45 0.89 15.53
C ILE A 122 -4.68 0.36 16.29
N ASN A 123 -5.79 0.16 15.59
CA ASN A 123 -7.10 -0.12 16.20
C ASN A 123 -7.63 -1.52 15.91
N GLY A 124 -6.96 -2.31 15.07
CA GLY A 124 -7.44 -3.60 14.58
C GLY A 124 -8.61 -3.50 13.59
N THR A 125 -8.92 -2.31 13.10
CA THR A 125 -10.01 -2.06 12.14
C THR A 125 -9.74 -0.85 11.27
N ILE A 126 -10.17 -0.91 10.00
CA ILE A 126 -10.12 0.25 9.09
C ILE A 126 -11.17 1.31 9.46
N TRP A 127 -12.21 0.97 10.23
CA TRP A 127 -13.35 1.82 10.57
C TRP A 127 -13.10 2.81 11.71
N LYS A 128 -11.83 3.08 11.98
CA LYS A 128 -11.40 4.17 12.85
C LYS A 128 -10.59 5.20 12.06
N PRO A 129 -10.59 6.47 12.50
CA PRO A 129 -9.72 7.47 11.89
C PRO A 129 -8.26 7.18 12.22
N ASP A 130 -7.39 7.45 11.25
CA ASP A 130 -5.95 7.55 11.49
C ASP A 130 -5.66 8.82 12.31
N LYS A 131 -5.56 8.67 13.64
CA LYS A 131 -5.38 9.80 14.56
C LYS A 131 -4.07 10.57 14.31
N SER A 132 -3.02 9.89 13.86
CA SER A 132 -1.76 10.54 13.50
C SER A 132 -1.96 11.51 12.32
N TYR A 133 -2.70 11.07 11.31
CA TYR A 133 -3.04 11.91 10.16
C TYR A 133 -4.07 13.01 10.50
N CYS A 134 -5.01 12.74 11.41
CA CYS A 134 -6.02 13.74 11.83
C CYS A 134 -5.38 15.03 12.35
N HIS A 135 -4.30 14.93 13.14
CA HIS A 135 -3.58 16.10 13.63
C HIS A 135 -3.05 16.97 12.48
N PHE A 136 -2.40 16.33 11.50
CA PHE A 136 -1.88 17.00 10.32
C PHE A 136 -3.01 17.67 9.51
N ALA A 137 -4.10 16.93 9.22
CA ALA A 137 -5.22 17.45 8.45
C ALA A 137 -5.86 18.69 9.07
N LEU A 138 -6.05 18.69 10.39
CA LEU A 138 -6.59 19.84 11.12
C LEU A 138 -5.64 21.05 11.09
N LYS A 139 -4.33 20.83 11.20
CA LYS A 139 -3.33 21.90 11.10
C LYS A 139 -3.25 22.46 9.69
N ALA A 140 -3.26 21.60 8.67
CA ALA A 140 -3.28 21.99 7.27
C ALA A 140 -4.53 22.81 6.95
N LEU A 141 -5.72 22.39 7.41
CA LEU A 141 -6.95 23.15 7.24
C LEU A 141 -6.87 24.54 7.87
N LYS A 142 -6.42 24.63 9.13
CA LYS A 142 -6.24 25.93 9.81
C LYS A 142 -5.29 26.84 9.06
N TRP A 143 -4.19 26.29 8.53
CA TRP A 143 -3.23 27.04 7.74
C TRP A 143 -3.83 27.51 6.40
N MET A 144 -4.59 26.67 5.70
CA MET A 144 -5.26 27.03 4.44
C MET A 144 -6.28 28.15 4.66
N ILE A 145 -7.09 28.06 5.73
CA ILE A 145 -8.04 29.12 6.11
C ILE A 145 -7.27 30.42 6.39
N TRP A 146 -6.24 30.36 7.24
CA TRP A 146 -5.44 31.55 7.57
C TRP A 146 -4.78 32.19 6.33
N LYS A 147 -4.28 31.38 5.39
CA LYS A 147 -3.68 31.88 4.14
C LYS A 147 -4.68 32.59 3.23
N ASN A 148 -5.89 32.04 3.12
CA ASN A 148 -6.90 32.51 2.17
C ASN A 148 -7.89 33.53 2.76
N MET A 149 -8.01 33.60 4.09
CA MET A 149 -8.90 34.52 4.81
C MET A 149 -8.07 35.54 5.60
N LYS A 150 -7.15 36.23 4.93
CA LYS A 150 -6.49 37.38 5.55
C LYS A 150 -7.52 38.47 5.85
N PRO A 151 -7.43 39.19 6.97
CA PRO A 151 -8.36 40.27 7.32
C PRO A 151 -8.52 41.32 6.20
N GLU A 152 -7.45 41.52 5.43
CA GLU A 152 -7.33 42.44 4.29
C GLU A 152 -8.23 42.07 3.09
N MET A 153 -8.74 40.82 3.03
CA MET A 153 -9.58 40.30 1.95
C MET A 153 -11.08 40.21 2.32
N ILE A 154 -11.46 40.52 3.56
CA ILE A 154 -12.84 40.35 4.07
C ILE A 154 -13.57 41.70 4.16
N ILE A 155 -12.84 42.81 4.08
CA ILE A 155 -13.39 44.17 4.04
C ILE A 155 -13.46 44.61 2.58
N GLY A 156 -14.49 44.17 1.87
CA GLY A 156 -14.89 44.63 0.55
C GLY A 156 -16.36 45.00 0.57
#